data_AF-A0A2T7TRW3-F1
#
_entry.id   AF-A0A2T7TRW3-F1
#
_cell.length_a   1.000
_cell.length_b   1.000
_cell.length_c   1.000
_cell.angle_alpha   90.00
_cell.angle_beta   90.00
_cell.angle_gamma   90.00
#
_symmetry.space_group_name_H-M   'P 1'
#
loop_
_entity.id
_entity.type
_entity.pdbx_description
1 polymer ?
#
loop_
_entity_poly.entity_id
_entity_poly.type
_entity_poly.pdbx_seq_one_letter_code
_entity_poly.pdbx_strand_id
1 'polypeptide(L)'
;KMREALKLIQSQAPDLEVEGEMHGDAALNKGILDRVFPDSRLTEAANLLVMPNLDAANITFNVLKAVAGQGVTVGPILLGVRRPVHILTPTSTVRRITNMTALTSVEAAIAE
;
A
#
# COMPACT_ATOMS: atom_id res chain seq x y z
N LYS A 1 0.91 -11.41 -15.17
CA LYS A 1 1.81 -11.02 -14.05
C LYS A 1 1.06 -10.93 -12.73
N MET A 2 0.03 -10.08 -12.59
CA MET A 2 -0.64 -9.90 -11.29
C MET A 2 -1.44 -11.14 -10.86
N ARG A 3 -2.03 -11.87 -11.81
CA ARG A 3 -2.66 -13.18 -11.56
C ARG A 3 -1.69 -14.22 -10.99
N GLU A 4 -0.43 -14.19 -11.43
CA GLU A 4 0.60 -15.09 -10.93
C GLU A 4 1.04 -14.67 -9.52
N ALA A 5 1.22 -13.36 -9.29
CA ALA A 5 1.48 -12.82 -7.96
C ALA A 5 0.37 -13.20 -6.97
N LEU A 6 -0.91 -13.12 -7.36
CA LEU A 6 -2.03 -13.55 -6.52
C LEU A 6 -1.91 -15.03 -6.13
N LYS A 7 -1.61 -15.91 -7.09
CA LYS A 7 -1.41 -17.34 -6.81
C LYS A 7 -0.27 -17.59 -5.81
N LEU A 8 0.83 -16.84 -5.92
CA LEU A 8 1.96 -16.95 -4.99
C LEU A 8 1.60 -16.43 -3.60
N ILE A 9 0.84 -15.34 -3.50
CA ILE A 9 0.39 -14.81 -2.20
C ILE A 9 -0.56 -15.82 -1.55
N GLN A 10 -1.53 -16.34 -2.29
CA GLN A 10 -2.49 -17.33 -1.78
C GLN A 10 -1.82 -18.63 -1.34
N SER A 11 -0.71 -19.04 -1.97
CA SER A 11 0.03 -20.23 -1.53
C SER A 11 0.89 -20.00 -0.30
N GLN A 12 1.45 -18.79 -0.12
CA GLN A 12 2.30 -18.45 1.02
C GLN A 12 1.50 -18.01 2.25
N ALA A 13 0.36 -17.34 2.04
CA ALA A 13 -0.49 -16.79 3.09
C ALA A 13 -1.97 -17.10 2.75
N PRO A 14 -2.41 -18.36 2.90
CA PRO A 14 -3.74 -18.78 2.47
C PRO A 14 -4.87 -18.10 3.25
N ASP A 15 -4.62 -17.62 4.46
CA ASP A 15 -5.60 -16.93 5.32
C ASP A 15 -5.68 -15.42 5.05
N LEU A 16 -4.75 -14.86 4.26
CA LEU A 16 -4.75 -13.43 3.95
C LEU A 16 -5.94 -13.10 3.03
N GLU A 17 -6.74 -12.10 3.41
CA GLU A 17 -7.74 -11.52 2.52
C GLU A 17 -7.05 -10.75 1.40
N VAL A 18 -7.06 -11.35 0.21
CA VAL A 18 -6.42 -10.78 -0.98
C VAL A 18 -7.19 -11.20 -2.22
N GLU A 19 -7.40 -10.25 -3.12
CA GLU A 19 -8.14 -10.46 -4.37
C GLU A 19 -7.50 -9.69 -5.53
N GLY A 20 -7.72 -10.15 -6.76
CA GLY A 20 -7.29 -9.49 -7.99
C GLY A 20 -7.25 -10.44 -9.20
N GLU A 21 -6.88 -10.01 -10.39
CA GLU A 21 -6.55 -8.65 -10.84
C GLU A 21 -7.83 -7.80 -10.87
N MET A 22 -7.78 -6.56 -10.40
CA MET A 22 -8.96 -5.68 -10.39
C MET A 22 -8.60 -4.22 -10.65
N HIS A 23 -9.60 -3.44 -11.08
CA HIS A 23 -9.47 -1.99 -11.19
C HIS A 23 -9.59 -1.32 -9.82
N GLY A 24 -8.95 -0.14 -9.68
CA GLY A 24 -8.88 0.55 -8.39
C GLY A 24 -10.23 1.05 -7.87
N ASP A 25 -11.19 1.32 -8.75
CA ASP A 25 -12.56 1.68 -8.39
C ASP A 25 -13.31 0.49 -7.76
N ALA A 26 -13.17 -0.71 -8.32
CA ALA A 26 -13.70 -1.93 -7.71
C ALA A 26 -13.01 -2.23 -6.38
N ALA A 27 -11.69 -2.04 -6.27
CA ALA A 27 -10.96 -2.25 -5.03
C ALA A 27 -11.42 -1.30 -3.90
N LEU A 28 -11.64 -0.03 -4.21
CA LEU A 28 -11.93 1.02 -3.21
C LEU A 28 -13.42 1.20 -2.89
N ASN A 29 -14.32 0.58 -3.64
CA ASN A 29 -15.76 0.71 -3.43
C ASN A 29 -16.43 -0.66 -3.31
N LYS A 30 -16.88 -0.98 -2.09
CA LYS A 30 -17.53 -2.27 -1.78
C LYS A 30 -18.75 -2.57 -2.64
N GLY A 31 -19.55 -1.56 -2.99
CA GLY A 31 -20.71 -1.75 -3.84
C GLY A 31 -20.36 -2.12 -5.28
N ILE A 32 -19.25 -1.60 -5.81
CA ILE A 32 -18.71 -2.01 -7.11
C ILE A 32 -18.06 -3.40 -7.00
N LEU A 33 -17.29 -3.63 -5.93
CA LEU A 33 -16.64 -4.90 -5.65
C LEU A 33 -17.64 -6.06 -5.66
N ASP A 34 -18.72 -5.95 -4.88
CA ASP A 34 -19.72 -7.03 -4.74
C ASP A 34 -20.46 -7.33 -6.04
N ARG A 35 -20.56 -6.34 -6.93
CA ARG A 35 -21.19 -6.50 -8.24
C ARG A 35 -20.27 -7.14 -9.26
N VAL A 36 -18.98 -6.79 -9.25
CA VAL A 36 -18.01 -7.24 -10.26
C VAL A 36 -17.29 -8.52 -9.82
N PHE A 37 -17.08 -8.70 -8.52
CA PHE A 37 -16.41 -9.81 -7.86
C PHE A 37 -17.30 -10.38 -6.73
N PRO A 38 -18.44 -11.03 -7.06
CA PRO A 38 -19.39 -11.51 -6.05
C PRO A 38 -18.79 -12.59 -5.12
N ASP A 39 -17.78 -13.32 -5.60
CA ASP A 39 -17.05 -14.35 -4.85
C ASP A 39 -15.72 -13.83 -4.28
N SER A 40 -15.54 -12.51 -4.22
CA SER A 40 -14.33 -11.87 -3.69
C SER A 40 -14.04 -12.34 -2.27
N ARG A 41 -12.77 -12.58 -1.98
CA ARG A 41 -12.30 -12.88 -0.62
C ARG A 41 -12.30 -11.66 0.31
N LEU A 42 -12.39 -10.45 -0.23
CA LEU A 42 -12.36 -9.22 0.54
C LEU A 42 -13.72 -8.98 1.21
N THR A 43 -13.71 -8.93 2.55
CA THR A 43 -14.93 -8.67 3.33
C THR A 43 -15.33 -7.19 3.34
N GLU A 44 -14.37 -6.29 3.12
CA GLU A 44 -14.53 -4.83 3.05
C GLU A 44 -13.86 -4.25 1.78
N ALA A 45 -13.93 -2.93 1.62
CA ALA A 45 -13.14 -2.26 0.58
C ALA A 45 -11.63 -2.43 0.87
N ALA A 46 -10.83 -2.58 -0.19
CA ALA A 46 -9.40 -2.78 -0.06
C ALA A 46 -8.73 -1.58 0.62
N ASN A 47 -7.92 -1.87 1.63
CA ASN A 47 -7.11 -0.88 2.34
C ASN A 47 -5.62 -0.88 1.91
N LEU A 48 -5.21 -1.88 1.12
CA LEU A 48 -3.88 -2.01 0.55
C LEU A 48 -4.01 -2.28 -0.96
N LEU A 49 -3.34 -1.46 -1.76
CA LEU A 49 -3.33 -1.61 -3.21
C LEU A 49 -1.93 -2.01 -3.68
N VAL A 50 -1.81 -3.20 -4.26
CA VAL A 50 -0.56 -3.70 -4.86
C VAL A 50 -0.56 -3.42 -6.36
N MET A 51 0.45 -2.69 -6.81
CA MET A 51 0.50 -2.15 -8.18
C MET A 51 1.36 -3.01 -9.11
N PRO A 52 1.03 -3.08 -10.41
CA PRO A 52 1.75 -3.95 -11.36
C PRO A 52 3.19 -3.51 -11.65
N ASN A 53 3.50 -2.22 -11.46
CA ASN A 53 4.81 -1.64 -11.66
C ASN A 53 4.94 -0.29 -10.91
N LEU A 54 6.15 0.28 -10.95
CA LEU A 54 6.49 1.53 -10.26
C LEU A 54 5.74 2.74 -10.81
N ASP A 55 5.51 2.81 -12.12
CA ASP A 55 4.83 3.95 -12.75
C ASP A 55 3.36 4.00 -12.31
N ALA A 56 2.65 2.87 -12.35
CA ALA A 56 1.29 2.76 -11.86
C ALA A 56 1.20 3.13 -10.37
N ALA A 57 2.17 2.68 -9.56
CA ALA A 57 2.23 3.05 -8.14
C ALA A 57 2.42 4.54 -7.93
N ASN A 58 3.41 5.14 -8.59
CA ASN A 58 3.73 6.56 -8.44
C ASN A 58 2.61 7.47 -8.96
N ILE A 59 2.01 7.14 -10.11
CA ILE A 59 0.91 7.92 -10.67
C ILE A 59 -0.30 7.86 -9.73
N THR A 60 -0.75 6.66 -9.36
CA THR A 60 -1.90 6.47 -8.46
C THR A 60 -1.67 7.15 -7.12
N PHE A 61 -0.49 6.99 -6.51
CA PHE A 61 -0.14 7.64 -5.25
C PHE A 61 -0.19 9.17 -5.34
N ASN A 62 0.39 9.76 -6.39
CA ASN A 62 0.40 11.21 -6.56
C ASN A 62 -1.00 11.77 -6.87
N VAL A 63 -1.82 11.04 -7.64
CA VAL A 63 -3.21 11.40 -7.88
C VAL A 63 -4.00 11.36 -6.56
N LEU A 64 -3.91 10.27 -5.80
CA LEU A 64 -4.58 10.14 -4.49
C LEU A 64 -4.15 11.27 -3.55
N LYS A 65 -2.85 11.57 -3.47
CA LYS A 65 -2.32 12.68 -2.67
C LYS A 65 -2.89 14.04 -3.09
N ALA A 66 -3.06 14.28 -4.39
CA ALA A 66 -3.60 15.54 -4.92
C ALA A 66 -5.11 15.67 -4.68
N VAL A 67 -5.89 14.60 -4.89
CA VAL A 67 -7.36 14.64 -4.77
C VAL A 67 -7.87 14.50 -3.35
N ALA A 68 -7.17 13.75 -2.48
CA ALA A 68 -7.54 13.55 -1.08
C ALA A 68 -7.28 14.79 -0.18
N GLY A 69 -6.99 15.96 -0.78
CA GLY A 69 -7.05 17.24 -0.08
C GLY A 69 -6.14 17.35 1.15
N GLN A 70 -4.85 17.00 1.01
CA GLN A 70 -3.83 17.10 2.08
C GLN A 70 -3.90 16.03 3.18
N GLY A 71 -4.40 14.82 2.87
CA GLY A 71 -4.18 13.65 3.73
C GLY A 71 -2.70 13.53 4.15
N VAL A 72 -2.44 13.21 5.42
CA VAL A 72 -1.07 13.11 5.95
C VAL A 72 -0.37 11.93 5.28
N THR A 73 0.49 12.24 4.32
CA THR A 73 1.30 11.22 3.65
C THR A 73 2.55 10.89 4.48
N VAL A 74 2.70 9.63 4.86
CA VAL A 74 3.92 9.09 5.49
C VAL A 74 4.67 8.24 4.47
N GLY A 75 6.00 8.39 4.41
CA GLY A 75 6.87 7.65 3.49
C GLY A 75 7.74 8.52 2.58
N PRO A 76 8.41 7.92 1.59
CA PRO A 76 8.40 6.49 1.26
C PRO A 76 9.02 5.63 2.38
N ILE A 77 8.43 4.46 2.65
CA ILE A 77 8.88 3.51 3.68
C ILE A 77 9.56 2.35 2.95
N LEU A 78 10.80 2.03 3.34
CA LEU A 78 11.51 0.86 2.83
C LEU A 78 11.17 -0.36 3.68
N LEU A 79 10.85 -1.47 3.03
CA LEU A 79 10.50 -2.75 3.67
C LEU A 79 11.57 -3.80 3.33
N GLY A 80 11.72 -4.81 4.20
CA GLY A 80 12.61 -5.96 3.97
C GLY A 80 14.09 -5.72 4.27
N VAL A 81 14.44 -4.62 4.93
CA VAL A 81 15.81 -4.31 5.36
C VAL A 81 16.13 -4.96 6.71
N ARG A 82 17.41 -5.34 6.93
CA ARG A 82 17.86 -5.96 8.21
C ARG A 82 17.82 -5.00 9.40
N ARG A 83 17.94 -3.69 9.15
CA ARG A 83 17.82 -2.63 10.16
C ARG A 83 17.01 -1.48 9.57
N PRO A 84 16.25 -0.74 10.38
CA PRO A 84 15.42 0.36 9.91
C PRO A 84 16.24 1.44 9.21
N VAL A 85 15.88 1.71 7.97
CA VAL A 85 16.47 2.78 7.16
C VAL A 85 15.43 3.22 6.14
N HIS A 86 15.26 4.52 5.98
CA HIS A 86 14.33 5.10 5.01
C HIS A 86 15.01 6.25 4.26
N ILE A 87 14.60 6.45 3.01
CA ILE A 87 15.18 7.46 2.12
C ILE A 87 14.17 8.58 1.95
N LEU A 88 14.57 9.80 2.29
CA LEU A 88 13.77 11.01 2.08
C LEU A 88 14.24 11.74 0.83
N THR A 89 13.34 12.53 0.23
CA THR A 89 13.67 13.42 -0.88
C THR A 89 14.01 14.83 -0.37
N PRO A 90 14.81 15.63 -1.09
CA PRO A 90 15.08 17.04 -0.73
C PRO A 90 13.81 17.91 -0.63
N THR A 91 12.73 17.50 -1.27
CA THR A 91 11.41 18.15 -1.23
C THR A 91 10.58 17.79 0.01
N SER A 92 11.14 17.02 0.96
CA SER A 92 10.44 16.60 2.17
C SER A 92 10.15 17.79 3.10
N THR A 93 8.92 17.87 3.59
CA THR A 93 8.52 18.88 4.58
C THR A 93 9.05 18.53 5.98
N VAL A 94 9.13 19.51 6.88
CA VAL A 94 9.49 19.29 8.29
C VAL A 94 8.60 18.21 8.93
N ARG A 95 7.29 18.28 8.71
CA ARG A 95 6.34 17.25 9.19
C ARG A 95 6.69 15.85 8.68
N ARG A 96 7.09 15.71 7.42
CA ARG A 96 7.50 14.41 6.86
C ARG A 96 8.76 13.89 7.55
N ILE A 97 9.75 14.74 7.75
CA ILE A 97 11.00 14.37 8.45
C ILE A 97 10.67 13.89 9.86
N THR A 98 9.89 14.66 10.63
CA THR A 98 9.49 14.28 12.00
C THR A 98 8.75 12.95 12.04
N ASN A 99 7.76 12.73 11.16
CA ASN A 99 7.00 11.48 11.12
C ASN A 99 7.88 10.28 10.76
N MET A 100 8.80 10.45 9.82
CA MET A 100 9.69 9.37 9.39
C MET A 100 10.74 9.04 10.46
N THR A 101 11.26 10.04 11.18
CA THR A 101 12.12 9.80 12.35
C THR A 101 11.38 9.04 13.45
N ALA A 102 10.14 9.42 13.75
CA ALA A 102 9.31 8.72 14.74
C ALA A 102 9.08 7.26 14.32
N LEU A 103 8.70 7.03 13.06
CA LEU A 103 8.54 5.68 12.50
C LEU A 103 9.82 4.85 12.65
N THR A 104 10.95 5.39 12.18
CA THR A 104 12.25 4.69 12.20
C THR A 104 12.70 4.35 13.63
N SER A 105 12.42 5.24 14.59
CA SER A 105 12.76 5.03 16.00
C SER A 105 11.96 3.87 16.61
N VAL A 106 10.67 3.77 16.28
CA VAL A 106 9.81 2.66 16.72
C VAL A 106 10.23 1.35 16.05
N GLU A 107 10.49 1.36 14.74
CA GLU A 107 10.98 0.17 14.04
C GLU A 107 12.31 -0.32 14.65
N ALA A 108 13.20 0.59 15.06
CA ALA A 108 14.47 0.22 15.67
C ALA A 108 14.30 -0.41 17.05
N ALA A 109 13.37 0.11 17.85
CA ALA A 109 13.04 -0.45 19.16
C ALA A 109 12.39 -1.84 19.09
N ILE A 110 11.68 -2.16 17.99
CA ILE A 110 11.05 -3.48 17.78
C ILE A 110 12.03 -4.49 17.15
N ALA A 111 13.08 -4.01 16.47
CA ALA A 111 14.08 -4.85 15.80
C ALA A 111 15.19 -5.37 16.73
N GLU A 112 15.21 -4.95 18.00
CA GLU A 112 16.02 -5.55 19.08
C GLU A 112 15.36 -6.81 19.63
#